data_AF-A0A9Q8WWC4-F1
#
_entry.id   AF-A0A9Q8WWC4-F1
#
_cell.length_a   1.000
_cell.length_b   1.000
_cell.length_c   1.000
_cell.angle_alpha   90.00
_cell.angle_beta   90.00
_cell.angle_gamma   90.00
#
_symmetry.space_group_name_H-M   'P 1'
#
loop_
_entity.id
_entity.type
_entity.pdbx_description
1 polymer ?
#
loop_
_entity_poly.entity_id
_entity_poly.type
_entity_poly.pdbx_seq_one_letter_code
_entity_poly.pdbx_strand_id
1 'polypeptide(L)'
;MEDLAYKLVKVTEAAALAAYKLAGLGNEKKADQVAVDAMRTVLNSMEINGTIVIGEGERDEAPMLYIGEKVGTGSGPEIDIAVDPLEGTTICAHYKQGAMSVLAATKKGNFLHAPDVYMEKIAVGKNLPEGVVSLKNRIEKNLDNLAKAKRCKASDLIVTVLKRERHDELIAKIRKLGAKVKLIDDGDVAAIVSLINGNHDMYIGTGGAPEGVLAAAALSSIGGQIEGRLIFDTDQLKERAKNLNITDPEKIYTVKDMARSESVFIATGVTNGEFVDGVKFGQDICLTNSLIILPGKVIKIQTKSIS
;
A
#
# COMPACT_ATOMS: atom_id res chain seq x y z
N MET A 1 -9.21 0.86 18.57
CA MET A 1 -8.79 0.91 17.15
C MET A 1 -9.62 -0.04 16.31
N GLU A 2 -9.89 -1.27 16.78
CA GLU A 2 -10.76 -2.24 16.07
C GLU A 2 -12.15 -1.69 15.73
N ASP A 3 -12.89 -1.08 16.67
CA ASP A 3 -14.22 -0.51 16.36
C ASP A 3 -14.15 0.59 15.28
N LEU A 4 -13.10 1.40 15.31
CA LEU A 4 -12.86 2.43 14.30
C LEU A 4 -12.52 1.80 12.93
N ALA A 5 -11.77 0.70 12.92
CA ALA A 5 -11.46 -0.05 11.70
C ALA A 5 -12.72 -0.48 10.96
N TYR A 6 -13.71 -1.04 11.65
CA TYR A 6 -14.98 -1.42 11.03
C TYR A 6 -15.75 -0.21 10.47
N LYS A 7 -15.71 0.94 11.14
CA LYS A 7 -16.34 2.17 10.63
C LYS A 7 -15.62 2.69 9.38
N LEU A 8 -14.29 2.62 9.36
CA LEU A 8 -13.44 3.08 8.26
C LEU A 8 -13.59 2.22 6.98
N VAL A 9 -14.11 1.00 7.06
CA VAL A 9 -14.42 0.18 5.87
C VAL A 9 -15.27 0.95 4.86
N LYS A 10 -16.29 1.66 5.35
CA LYS A 10 -17.21 2.46 4.52
C LYS A 10 -16.50 3.52 3.68
N VAL A 11 -15.34 4.00 4.13
CA VAL A 11 -14.51 4.98 3.41
C VAL A 11 -13.96 4.34 2.14
N THR A 12 -13.28 3.20 2.28
CA THR A 12 -12.73 2.45 1.13
C THR A 12 -13.83 1.86 0.24
N GLU A 13 -14.97 1.47 0.80
CA GLU A 13 -16.13 1.00 0.02
C GLU A 13 -16.71 2.11 -0.85
N ALA A 14 -16.91 3.31 -0.31
CA ALA A 14 -17.45 4.44 -1.07
C ALA A 14 -16.52 4.83 -2.23
N ALA A 15 -15.20 4.89 -1.98
CA ALA A 15 -14.20 5.14 -2.99
C ALA A 15 -14.18 4.05 -4.07
N ALA A 16 -14.20 2.77 -3.65
CA ALA A 16 -14.18 1.66 -4.59
C ALA A 16 -15.44 1.62 -5.49
N LEU A 17 -16.60 1.88 -4.91
CA LEU A 17 -17.87 1.97 -5.65
C LEU A 17 -17.90 3.15 -6.62
N ALA A 18 -17.32 4.29 -6.25
CA ALA A 18 -17.20 5.44 -7.13
C ALA A 18 -16.27 5.15 -8.32
N ALA A 19 -15.08 4.62 -8.05
CA ALA A 19 -14.10 4.26 -9.07
C ALA A 19 -14.64 3.18 -10.04
N TYR A 20 -15.32 2.15 -9.52
CA TYR A 20 -15.83 1.04 -10.33
C TYR A 20 -16.77 1.50 -11.44
N LYS A 21 -17.57 2.55 -11.23
CA LYS A 21 -18.47 3.10 -12.26
C LYS A 21 -17.73 3.62 -13.49
N LEU A 22 -16.43 3.87 -13.37
CA LEU A 22 -15.55 4.33 -14.44
C LEU A 22 -14.55 3.26 -14.89
N ALA A 23 -14.58 2.06 -14.29
CA ALA A 23 -13.69 0.99 -14.65
C ALA A 23 -13.90 0.58 -16.12
N GLY A 24 -12.81 0.43 -16.87
CA GLY A 24 -12.84 0.09 -18.29
C GLY A 24 -13.17 1.23 -19.25
N LEU A 25 -13.38 2.46 -18.77
CA LEU A 25 -13.69 3.62 -19.61
C LEU A 25 -12.44 4.38 -20.10
N GLY A 26 -11.23 3.92 -19.76
CA GLY A 26 -9.97 4.49 -20.25
C GLY A 26 -9.61 5.87 -19.69
N ASN A 27 -10.23 6.31 -18.60
CA ASN A 27 -9.97 7.62 -17.99
C ASN A 27 -9.46 7.48 -16.55
N GLU A 28 -8.14 7.32 -16.42
CA GLU A 28 -7.43 7.16 -15.15
C GLU A 28 -7.70 8.32 -14.19
N LYS A 29 -7.47 9.56 -14.65
CA LYS A 29 -7.63 10.77 -13.83
C LYS A 29 -9.05 10.93 -13.29
N LYS A 30 -10.06 10.62 -14.10
CA LYS A 30 -11.45 10.72 -13.66
C LYS A 30 -11.83 9.60 -12.69
N ALA A 31 -11.35 8.37 -12.93
CA ALA A 31 -11.56 7.24 -12.03
C ALA A 31 -10.96 7.52 -10.64
N ASP A 32 -9.78 8.11 -10.63
CA ASP A 32 -9.07 8.52 -9.43
C ASP A 32 -9.79 9.67 -8.70
N GLN A 33 -10.14 10.74 -9.41
CA GLN A 33 -10.84 11.89 -8.84
C GLN A 33 -12.14 11.50 -8.12
N VAL A 34 -12.96 10.63 -8.70
CA VAL A 34 -14.22 10.22 -8.04
C VAL A 34 -13.96 9.36 -6.80
N ALA A 35 -12.85 8.63 -6.75
CA ALA A 35 -12.45 7.84 -5.59
C ALA A 35 -11.99 8.78 -4.46
N VAL A 36 -11.15 9.77 -4.77
CA VAL A 36 -10.72 10.85 -3.87
C VAL A 36 -11.94 11.57 -3.27
N ASP A 37 -12.87 12.01 -4.12
CA ASP A 37 -14.06 12.76 -3.72
C ASP A 37 -14.92 11.95 -2.75
N ALA A 38 -15.18 10.68 -3.07
CA ALA A 38 -15.99 9.79 -2.26
C ALA A 38 -15.32 9.45 -0.93
N MET A 39 -14.02 9.11 -0.96
CA MET A 39 -13.22 8.84 0.23
C MET A 39 -13.26 10.03 1.21
N ARG A 40 -12.92 11.22 0.71
CA ARG A 40 -12.88 12.45 1.51
C ARG A 40 -14.25 12.81 2.09
N THR A 41 -15.31 12.65 1.31
CA THR A 41 -16.69 12.91 1.75
C THR A 41 -17.05 12.02 2.94
N VAL A 42 -16.78 10.71 2.84
CA VAL A 42 -17.10 9.79 3.94
C VAL A 42 -16.22 10.07 5.15
N LEU A 43 -14.91 10.30 4.98
CA LEU A 43 -14.01 10.67 6.07
C LEU A 43 -14.52 11.87 6.85
N ASN A 44 -14.97 12.92 6.16
CA ASN A 44 -15.47 14.15 6.79
C ASN A 44 -16.80 13.99 7.53
N SER A 45 -17.52 12.90 7.32
CA SER A 45 -18.74 12.57 8.09
C SER A 45 -18.45 11.81 9.38
N MET A 46 -17.22 11.34 9.60
CA MET A 46 -16.86 10.49 10.74
C MET A 46 -16.45 11.31 11.97
N GLU A 47 -16.81 10.82 13.16
CA GLU A 47 -16.36 11.34 14.45
C GLU A 47 -14.89 10.97 14.73
N ILE A 48 -13.99 11.60 13.97
CA ILE A 48 -12.53 11.52 14.13
C ILE A 48 -11.91 12.92 14.04
N ASN A 49 -10.75 13.08 14.69
CA ASN A 49 -9.84 14.19 14.46
C ASN A 49 -8.64 13.66 13.65
N GLY A 50 -8.90 13.43 12.36
CA GLY A 50 -7.96 12.80 11.45
C GLY A 50 -7.00 13.80 10.81
N THR A 51 -5.76 13.37 10.58
CA THR A 51 -4.80 14.09 9.76
C THR A 51 -4.30 13.18 8.64
N ILE A 52 -4.42 13.63 7.40
CA ILE A 52 -3.79 12.94 6.26
C ILE A 52 -2.29 13.12 6.40
N VAL A 53 -1.54 12.02 6.53
CA VAL A 53 -0.07 12.04 6.58
C VAL A 53 0.56 11.47 5.32
N ILE A 54 -0.22 10.68 4.58
CA ILE A 54 0.08 10.15 3.25
C ILE A 54 -1.22 10.25 2.44
N GLY A 55 -1.18 10.84 1.25
CA GLY A 55 -2.34 10.99 0.39
C GLY A 55 -1.94 11.41 -1.01
N GLU A 56 -2.80 12.16 -1.71
CA GLU A 56 -2.69 12.47 -3.14
C GLU A 56 -1.49 13.33 -3.54
N GLY A 57 -0.82 13.94 -2.56
CA GLY A 57 0.34 14.79 -2.78
C GLY A 57 0.44 15.93 -1.77
N GLU A 58 1.32 16.88 -2.05
CA GLU A 58 1.42 18.11 -1.25
C GLU A 58 0.22 19.02 -1.47
N ARG A 59 -0.03 19.94 -0.54
CA ARG A 59 -1.16 20.88 -0.60
C ARG A 59 -1.22 21.70 -1.89
N ASP A 60 -0.07 22.04 -2.46
CA ASP A 60 0.02 22.85 -3.68
C ASP A 60 -0.21 22.00 -4.95
N GLU A 61 -0.11 20.67 -4.84
CA GLU A 61 -0.20 19.72 -5.95
C GLU A 61 -1.55 18.98 -5.96
N ALA A 62 -2.15 18.77 -4.78
CA ALA A 62 -3.41 18.05 -4.59
C ALA A 62 -4.47 18.92 -3.88
N PRO A 63 -5.65 19.15 -4.50
CA PRO A 63 -6.71 19.97 -3.88
C PRO A 63 -7.44 19.26 -2.73
N MET A 64 -7.31 17.93 -2.64
CA MET A 64 -8.03 17.08 -1.70
C MET A 64 -7.13 15.91 -1.28
N LEU A 65 -7.32 15.44 -0.05
CA LEU A 65 -6.52 14.40 0.59
C LEU A 65 -5.02 14.69 0.52
N TYR A 66 -4.65 15.97 0.61
CA TYR A 66 -3.26 16.40 0.61
C TYR A 66 -2.60 16.16 1.97
N ILE A 67 -1.27 16.03 1.97
CA ILE A 67 -0.48 15.84 3.20
C ILE A 67 -0.71 17.02 4.16
N GLY A 68 -1.18 16.70 5.36
CA GLY A 68 -1.53 17.65 6.41
C GLY A 68 -3.02 18.06 6.43
N GLU A 69 -3.85 17.60 5.50
CA GLU A 69 -5.28 17.89 5.52
C GLU A 69 -5.94 17.34 6.80
N LYS A 70 -6.81 18.14 7.41
CA LYS A 70 -7.66 17.72 8.52
C LYS A 70 -8.95 17.14 7.98
N VAL A 71 -9.28 15.93 8.43
CA VAL A 71 -10.49 15.20 8.01
C VAL A 71 -11.27 14.68 9.22
N GLY A 72 -12.57 14.47 9.00
CA GLY A 72 -13.53 14.15 10.07
C GLY A 72 -14.19 15.39 10.67
N THR A 73 -15.12 15.17 11.58
CA THR A 73 -15.87 16.24 12.27
C THR A 73 -15.01 17.03 13.26
N GLY A 74 -13.78 16.56 13.56
CA GLY A 74 -12.90 17.13 14.58
C GLY A 74 -13.25 16.67 16.01
N SER A 75 -14.32 15.89 16.19
CA SER A 75 -14.61 15.18 17.44
C SER A 75 -14.02 13.77 17.40
N GLY A 76 -13.86 13.12 18.55
CA GLY A 76 -13.35 11.73 18.60
C GLY A 76 -11.82 11.61 18.63
N PRO A 77 -11.26 10.42 18.30
CA PRO A 77 -9.84 10.15 18.49
C PRO A 77 -8.95 10.93 17.51
N GLU A 78 -7.79 11.38 17.99
CA GLU A 78 -6.73 11.92 17.13
C GLU A 78 -5.97 10.78 16.43
N ILE A 79 -6.01 10.77 15.09
CA ILE A 79 -5.40 9.72 14.28
C ILE A 79 -4.64 10.29 13.08
N ASP A 80 -3.58 9.58 12.70
CA ASP A 80 -2.94 9.76 11.40
C ASP A 80 -3.58 8.79 10.40
N ILE A 81 -3.80 9.26 9.19
CA ILE A 81 -4.43 8.51 8.10
C ILE A 81 -3.53 8.55 6.88
N ALA A 82 -3.24 7.38 6.34
CA ALA A 82 -2.62 7.20 5.04
C ALA A 82 -3.68 6.69 4.07
N VAL A 83 -3.78 7.28 2.88
CA VAL A 83 -4.79 6.92 1.88
C VAL A 83 -4.15 6.69 0.52
N ASP A 84 -4.73 5.74 -0.21
CA ASP A 84 -4.62 5.60 -1.66
C ASP A 84 -6.04 5.32 -2.16
N PRO A 85 -6.80 6.37 -2.53
CA PRO A 85 -8.21 6.26 -2.90
C PRO A 85 -8.44 5.29 -4.06
N LEU A 86 -7.52 5.23 -5.02
CA LEU A 86 -7.54 4.29 -6.13
C LEU A 86 -6.14 3.76 -6.47
N GLU A 87 -5.75 2.67 -5.81
CA GLU A 87 -4.54 1.92 -6.15
C GLU A 87 -4.74 1.25 -7.51
N GLY A 88 -3.85 1.56 -8.45
CA GLY A 88 -3.90 1.06 -9.81
C GLY A 88 -4.94 1.80 -10.67
N THR A 89 -4.80 3.11 -10.80
CA THR A 89 -5.64 3.95 -11.68
C THR A 89 -5.65 3.43 -13.13
N THR A 90 -4.49 3.06 -13.69
CA THR A 90 -4.34 2.39 -14.99
C THR A 90 -5.03 1.02 -15.02
N ILE A 91 -4.95 0.25 -13.93
CA ILE A 91 -5.64 -1.05 -13.82
C ILE A 91 -7.15 -0.84 -13.92
N CYS A 92 -7.68 0.12 -13.15
CA CYS A 92 -9.09 0.48 -13.14
C CYS A 92 -9.57 0.97 -14.51
N ALA A 93 -8.87 1.94 -15.10
CA ALA A 93 -9.22 2.53 -16.39
C ALA A 93 -9.29 1.50 -17.52
N HIS A 94 -8.50 0.42 -17.45
CA HIS A 94 -8.46 -0.65 -18.45
C HIS A 94 -9.17 -1.93 -18.01
N TYR A 95 -9.92 -1.92 -16.90
CA TYR A 95 -10.61 -3.10 -16.36
C TYR A 95 -9.69 -4.33 -16.17
N LYS A 96 -8.41 -4.08 -15.85
CA LYS A 96 -7.46 -5.13 -15.49
C LYS A 96 -7.74 -5.60 -14.05
N GLN A 97 -7.11 -6.69 -13.65
CA GLN A 97 -7.27 -7.25 -12.31
C GLN A 97 -6.42 -6.49 -11.29
N GLY A 98 -6.98 -6.26 -10.10
CA GLY A 98 -6.22 -5.82 -8.91
C GLY A 98 -6.38 -4.36 -8.48
N ALA A 99 -7.21 -3.55 -9.15
CA ALA A 99 -7.48 -2.19 -8.68
C ALA A 99 -8.27 -2.22 -7.37
N MET A 100 -7.90 -1.39 -6.40
CA MET A 100 -8.55 -1.32 -5.09
C MET A 100 -8.46 0.06 -4.47
N SER A 101 -9.26 0.31 -3.43
CA SER A 101 -9.14 1.50 -2.60
C SER A 101 -8.55 1.12 -1.25
N VAL A 102 -7.59 1.90 -0.75
CA VAL A 102 -6.78 1.57 0.42
C VAL A 102 -6.77 2.71 1.43
N LEU A 103 -6.84 2.34 2.70
CA LEU A 103 -6.67 3.25 3.83
C LEU A 103 -5.89 2.54 4.93
N ALA A 104 -4.94 3.23 5.54
CA ALA A 104 -4.35 2.85 6.81
C ALA A 104 -4.54 3.96 7.84
N ALA A 105 -4.71 3.57 9.10
CA ALA A 105 -4.84 4.53 10.20
C ALA A 105 -4.08 4.06 11.44
N THR A 106 -3.56 5.02 12.19
CA THR A 106 -2.85 4.79 13.45
C THR A 106 -3.03 5.96 14.39
N LYS A 107 -2.56 5.85 15.64
CA LYS A 107 -2.52 6.99 16.55
C LYS A 107 -1.61 8.08 15.97
N LYS A 108 -1.96 9.34 16.19
CA LYS A 108 -1.18 10.49 15.74
C LYS A 108 0.33 10.38 16.03
N GLY A 109 1.16 10.72 15.05
CA GLY A 109 2.63 10.70 15.09
C GLY A 109 3.29 9.34 14.82
N ASN A 110 2.52 8.31 14.46
CA ASN A 110 3.05 6.94 14.35
C ASN A 110 3.32 6.46 12.92
N PHE A 111 2.91 7.20 11.90
CA PHE A 111 3.38 6.95 10.54
C PHE A 111 4.64 7.76 10.23
N LEU A 112 5.47 7.25 9.31
CA LEU A 112 6.48 8.05 8.65
C LEU A 112 5.78 9.06 7.74
N HIS A 113 6.13 10.33 7.89
CA HIS A 113 5.73 11.37 6.95
C HIS A 113 6.66 11.27 5.74
N ALA A 114 6.27 10.46 4.76
CA ALA A 114 7.05 10.24 3.56
C ALA A 114 6.69 11.33 2.51
N PRO A 115 7.68 12.01 1.91
CA PRO A 115 7.41 12.87 0.77
C PRO A 115 6.96 12.06 -0.44
N ASP A 116 6.33 12.74 -1.39
CA ASP A 116 6.02 12.17 -2.70
C ASP A 116 7.29 12.02 -3.55
N VAL A 117 8.02 10.93 -3.31
CA VAL A 117 9.26 10.52 -3.99
C VAL A 117 9.26 9.02 -4.21
N TYR A 118 10.19 8.52 -5.03
CA TYR A 118 10.40 7.08 -5.11
C TYR A 118 11.07 6.52 -3.84
N MET A 119 10.75 5.25 -3.55
CA MET A 119 11.34 4.46 -2.48
C MET A 119 11.74 3.09 -3.04
N GLU A 120 12.99 2.69 -2.81
CA GLU A 120 13.37 1.28 -2.93
C GLU A 120 12.76 0.51 -1.77
N LYS A 121 12.15 -0.62 -2.06
CA LYS A 121 11.43 -1.46 -1.11
C LYS A 121 11.93 -2.89 -1.22
N ILE A 122 12.10 -3.54 -0.08
CA ILE A 122 12.22 -5.00 0.00
C ILE A 122 11.31 -5.48 1.12
N ALA A 123 10.50 -6.49 0.85
CA ALA A 123 9.54 -6.99 1.82
C ALA A 123 9.42 -8.51 1.78
N VAL A 124 9.13 -9.09 2.93
CA VAL A 124 8.82 -10.51 3.11
C VAL A 124 7.64 -10.69 4.08
N GLY A 125 6.96 -11.83 3.96
CA GLY A 125 5.82 -12.17 4.80
C GLY A 125 6.19 -12.50 6.25
N LYS A 126 5.21 -12.98 7.00
CA LYS A 126 5.33 -13.38 8.41
C LYS A 126 6.09 -14.69 8.60
N ASN A 127 6.39 -15.03 9.86
CA ASN A 127 7.04 -16.28 10.29
C ASN A 127 8.47 -16.46 9.75
N LEU A 128 9.19 -15.37 9.53
CA LEU A 128 10.58 -15.36 9.10
C LEU A 128 11.46 -14.68 10.16
N PRO A 129 12.74 -15.06 10.30
CA PRO A 129 13.67 -14.38 11.21
C PRO A 129 13.76 -12.88 10.90
N GLU A 130 13.81 -12.03 11.94
CA GLU A 130 14.00 -10.58 11.78
C GLU A 130 15.31 -10.30 11.03
N GLY A 131 15.26 -9.41 10.03
CA GLY A 131 16.41 -9.06 9.20
C GLY A 131 16.85 -10.15 8.21
N VAL A 132 15.99 -11.13 7.90
CA VAL A 132 16.28 -12.18 6.90
C VAL A 132 16.65 -11.59 5.54
N VAL A 133 16.00 -10.47 5.17
CA VAL A 133 16.30 -9.70 3.97
C VAL A 133 16.65 -8.26 4.37
N SER A 134 17.46 -7.59 3.54
CA SER A 134 17.77 -6.17 3.71
C SER A 134 18.16 -5.51 2.40
N LEU A 135 17.87 -4.21 2.25
CA LEU A 135 18.35 -3.37 1.15
C LEU A 135 19.87 -3.20 1.16
N LYS A 136 20.54 -3.41 2.30
CA LYS A 136 22.02 -3.41 2.37
C LYS A 136 22.64 -4.63 1.69
N ASN A 137 21.87 -5.69 1.51
CA ASN A 137 22.37 -6.91 0.91
C ASN A 137 22.23 -6.85 -0.61
N ARG A 138 23.18 -7.48 -1.29
CA ARG A 138 22.98 -7.84 -2.70
C ARG A 138 21.86 -8.90 -2.82
N ILE A 139 21.19 -8.94 -3.96
CA ILE A 139 20.06 -9.83 -4.21
C ILE A 139 20.41 -11.31 -4.01
N GLU A 140 21.63 -11.73 -4.35
CA GLU A 140 22.14 -13.09 -4.13
C GLU A 140 22.04 -13.50 -2.65
N LYS A 141 22.43 -12.60 -1.76
CA LYS A 141 22.43 -12.84 -0.31
C LYS A 141 21.00 -12.84 0.25
N ASN A 142 20.13 -11.96 -0.23
CA ASN A 142 18.72 -11.96 0.19
C ASN A 142 18.02 -13.27 -0.21
N LEU A 143 18.24 -13.77 -1.43
CA LEU A 143 17.68 -15.04 -1.89
C LEU A 143 18.22 -16.23 -1.08
N ASP A 144 19.53 -16.27 -0.81
CA ASP A 144 20.14 -17.33 0.00
C ASP A 144 19.61 -17.34 1.45
N ASN A 145 19.55 -16.17 2.10
CA ASN A 145 19.00 -16.03 3.44
C ASN A 145 17.53 -16.50 3.50
N LEU A 146 16.71 -16.05 2.54
CA LEU A 146 15.29 -16.40 2.49
C LEU A 146 15.09 -17.90 2.21
N ALA A 147 15.85 -18.47 1.27
CA ALA A 147 15.81 -19.90 0.97
C ALA A 147 16.17 -20.75 2.21
N LYS A 148 17.23 -20.37 2.94
CA LYS A 148 17.62 -21.00 4.21
C LYS A 148 16.52 -20.91 5.27
N ALA A 149 15.93 -19.73 5.46
CA ALA A 149 14.85 -19.53 6.42
C ALA A 149 13.61 -20.36 6.08
N LYS A 150 13.28 -20.49 4.79
CA LYS A 150 12.14 -21.28 4.28
C LYS A 150 12.46 -22.77 4.06
N ARG A 151 13.71 -23.19 4.26
CA ARG A 151 14.21 -24.56 4.01
C ARG A 151 13.91 -25.06 2.60
N CYS A 152 14.07 -24.18 1.61
CA CYS A 152 13.89 -24.50 0.20
C CYS A 152 15.13 -24.10 -0.61
N LYS A 153 15.11 -24.32 -1.93
CA LYS A 153 16.14 -23.82 -2.85
C LYS A 153 15.75 -22.43 -3.34
N ALA A 154 16.74 -21.63 -3.74
CA ALA A 154 16.48 -20.34 -4.38
C ALA A 154 15.54 -20.47 -5.60
N SER A 155 15.59 -21.59 -6.32
CA SER A 155 14.71 -21.89 -7.46
C SER A 155 13.24 -22.12 -7.11
N ASP A 156 12.94 -22.35 -5.83
CA ASP A 156 11.58 -22.52 -5.34
C ASP A 156 10.94 -21.17 -5.00
N LEU A 157 11.76 -20.12 -4.80
CA LEU A 157 11.31 -18.78 -4.46
C LEU A 157 10.68 -18.06 -5.66
N ILE A 158 9.61 -17.32 -5.39
CA ILE A 158 8.91 -16.42 -6.28
C ILE A 158 9.09 -15.00 -5.77
N VAL A 159 9.77 -14.16 -6.55
CA VAL A 159 10.03 -12.75 -6.24
C VAL A 159 9.10 -11.87 -7.09
N THR A 160 8.33 -11.01 -6.44
CA THR A 160 7.45 -10.05 -7.11
C THR A 160 8.19 -8.75 -7.36
N VAL A 161 8.09 -8.22 -8.59
CA VAL A 161 8.77 -6.99 -9.04
C VAL A 161 7.84 -6.22 -9.99
N LEU A 162 7.77 -4.89 -9.85
CA LEU A 162 7.09 -4.02 -10.82
C LEU A 162 7.79 -4.13 -12.20
N LYS A 163 7.02 -4.33 -13.27
CA LYS A 163 7.54 -4.35 -14.64
C LYS A 163 7.82 -2.91 -15.12
N ARG A 164 9.06 -2.48 -14.95
CA ARG A 164 9.57 -1.15 -15.35
C ARG A 164 11.00 -1.30 -15.84
N GLU A 165 11.41 -0.49 -16.79
CA GLU A 165 12.77 -0.52 -17.36
C GLU A 165 13.86 -0.41 -16.28
N ARG A 166 13.63 0.44 -15.27
CA ARG A 166 14.50 0.59 -14.09
C ARG A 166 14.73 -0.70 -13.28
N HIS A 167 13.93 -1.75 -13.48
CA HIS A 167 14.08 -3.03 -12.80
C HIS A 167 14.64 -4.14 -13.70
N ASP A 168 14.95 -3.89 -14.98
CA ASP A 168 15.37 -4.94 -15.92
C ASP A 168 16.64 -5.66 -15.46
N GLU A 169 17.62 -4.91 -14.95
CA GLU A 169 18.84 -5.51 -14.38
C GLU A 169 18.54 -6.39 -13.15
N LEU A 170 17.67 -5.92 -12.25
CA LEU A 170 17.29 -6.64 -11.05
C LEU A 170 16.58 -7.95 -11.41
N ILE A 171 15.62 -7.87 -12.35
CA ILE A 171 14.87 -9.02 -12.88
C ILE A 171 15.82 -10.03 -13.51
N ALA A 172 16.78 -9.58 -14.34
CA ALA A 172 17.76 -10.45 -14.96
C ALA A 172 18.66 -11.15 -13.93
N LYS A 173 19.10 -10.42 -12.89
CA LYS A 173 19.90 -10.97 -11.78
C LYS A 173 19.12 -12.04 -11.01
N ILE A 174 17.86 -11.77 -10.63
CA ILE A 174 17.01 -12.75 -9.92
C ILE A 174 16.86 -14.04 -10.74
N ARG A 175 16.53 -13.92 -12.04
CA ARG A 175 16.37 -15.08 -12.93
C ARG A 175 17.67 -15.88 -13.09
N LYS A 176 18.81 -15.19 -13.22
CA LYS A 176 20.13 -15.84 -13.31
C LYS A 176 20.46 -16.67 -12.06
N LEU A 177 19.96 -16.27 -10.90
CA LEU A 177 20.12 -16.98 -9.62
C LEU A 177 19.12 -18.13 -9.44
N GLY A 178 18.26 -18.36 -10.43
CA GLY A 178 17.31 -19.47 -10.48
C GLY A 178 15.94 -19.19 -9.87
N ALA A 179 15.77 -18.08 -9.15
CA ALA A 179 14.47 -17.71 -8.57
C ALA A 179 13.47 -17.28 -9.65
N LYS A 180 12.19 -17.56 -9.41
CA LYS A 180 11.08 -17.17 -10.29
C LYS A 180 10.76 -15.69 -10.08
N VAL A 181 10.39 -14.99 -11.14
CA VAL A 181 9.97 -13.58 -11.07
C VAL A 181 8.49 -13.47 -11.44
N LYS A 182 7.67 -12.97 -10.51
CA LYS A 182 6.29 -12.54 -10.77
C LYS A 182 6.31 -11.05 -11.12
N LEU A 183 5.97 -10.73 -12.37
CA LEU A 183 5.89 -9.34 -12.81
C LEU A 183 4.49 -8.79 -12.57
N ILE A 184 4.41 -7.57 -12.05
CA ILE A 184 3.17 -6.82 -11.91
C ILE A 184 3.28 -5.51 -12.70
N ASP A 185 2.19 -5.12 -13.38
CA ASP A 185 2.16 -3.86 -14.13
C ASP A 185 2.02 -2.66 -13.20
N ASP A 186 1.32 -2.80 -12.08
CA ASP A 186 1.07 -1.77 -11.09
C ASP A 186 0.67 -2.40 -9.74
N GLY A 187 0.44 -1.58 -8.71
CA GLY A 187 -0.12 -2.01 -7.42
C GLY A 187 0.88 -2.73 -6.52
N ASP A 188 1.93 -2.02 -6.10
CA ASP A 188 2.93 -2.63 -5.23
C ASP A 188 2.50 -2.76 -3.76
N VAL A 189 1.49 -2.01 -3.31
CA VAL A 189 0.86 -2.23 -1.99
C VAL A 189 0.19 -3.60 -2.00
N ALA A 190 -0.70 -3.88 -2.96
CA ALA A 190 -1.36 -5.18 -3.09
C ALA A 190 -0.35 -6.33 -3.09
N ALA A 191 0.74 -6.16 -3.85
CA ALA A 191 1.79 -7.16 -3.95
C ALA A 191 2.53 -7.38 -2.63
N ILE A 192 2.97 -6.31 -1.96
CA ILE A 192 3.67 -6.42 -0.68
C ILE A 192 2.74 -7.03 0.38
N VAL A 193 1.51 -6.54 0.49
CA VAL A 193 0.56 -7.04 1.49
C VAL A 193 0.13 -8.49 1.20
N SER A 194 0.17 -8.96 -0.05
CA SER A 194 -0.14 -10.35 -0.40
C SER A 194 0.95 -11.37 -0.01
N LEU A 195 2.16 -10.94 0.39
CA LEU A 195 3.23 -11.82 0.89
C LEU A 195 2.77 -12.69 2.08
N ILE A 196 1.72 -12.25 2.76
CA ILE A 196 1.16 -12.80 3.98
C ILE A 196 0.39 -14.09 3.70
N ASN A 197 -0.05 -14.26 2.45
CA ASN A 197 -0.73 -15.43 1.94
C ASN A 197 0.27 -16.54 1.57
N GLY A 198 1.54 -16.21 1.34
CA GLY A 198 2.59 -17.17 1.01
C GLY A 198 2.60 -17.66 -0.44
N ASN A 199 1.82 -17.05 -1.34
CA ASN A 199 1.80 -17.38 -2.78
C ASN A 199 3.04 -16.87 -3.54
N HIS A 200 3.77 -15.93 -2.93
CA HIS A 200 5.09 -15.49 -3.36
C HIS A 200 5.90 -15.10 -2.11
N ASP A 201 7.21 -15.00 -2.27
CA ASP A 201 8.15 -15.07 -1.14
C ASP A 201 8.76 -13.73 -0.74
N MET A 202 8.98 -12.85 -1.74
CA MET A 202 9.61 -11.56 -1.54
C MET A 202 9.06 -10.55 -2.54
N TYR A 203 8.93 -9.29 -2.14
CA TYR A 203 8.86 -8.15 -3.05
C TYR A 203 10.18 -7.41 -3.02
N ILE A 204 10.69 -6.98 -4.19
CA ILE A 204 11.84 -6.09 -4.27
C ILE A 204 11.75 -5.19 -5.50
N GLY A 205 12.02 -3.90 -5.33
CA GLY A 205 12.05 -2.93 -6.42
C GLY A 205 11.81 -1.50 -5.94
N THR A 206 11.52 -0.61 -6.87
CA THR A 206 11.31 0.82 -6.64
C THR A 206 9.89 1.23 -7.05
N GLY A 207 9.15 1.81 -6.11
CA GLY A 207 7.80 2.36 -6.26
C GLY A 207 7.63 3.61 -5.41
N GLY A 208 6.43 4.19 -5.31
CA GLY A 208 6.24 5.43 -4.54
C GLY A 208 6.44 5.23 -3.03
N ALA A 209 7.00 6.25 -2.37
CA ALA A 209 7.23 6.23 -0.92
C ALA A 209 5.93 6.20 -0.09
N PRO A 210 4.87 6.97 -0.44
CA PRO A 210 3.53 6.84 0.14
C PRO A 210 3.03 5.40 0.31
N GLU A 211 3.07 4.64 -0.78
CA GLU A 211 2.64 3.25 -0.90
C GLU A 211 3.51 2.33 -0.04
N GLY A 212 4.80 2.66 0.11
CA GLY A 212 5.70 1.97 1.03
C GLY A 212 5.23 2.04 2.48
N VAL A 213 4.73 3.21 2.92
CA VAL A 213 4.19 3.41 4.27
C VAL A 213 2.87 2.67 4.46
N LEU A 214 1.96 2.70 3.46
CA LEU A 214 0.72 1.91 3.46
C LEU A 214 1.00 0.41 3.60
N ALA A 215 1.94 -0.10 2.81
CA ALA A 215 2.35 -1.51 2.87
C ALA A 215 3.01 -1.85 4.21
N ALA A 216 3.82 -0.95 4.78
CA ALA A 216 4.42 -1.11 6.09
C ALA A 216 3.37 -1.14 7.21
N ALA A 217 2.30 -0.34 7.11
CA ALA A 217 1.19 -0.37 8.06
C ALA A 217 0.57 -1.77 8.11
N ALA A 218 0.25 -2.35 6.94
CA ALA A 218 -0.27 -3.72 6.85
C ALA A 218 0.71 -4.75 7.44
N LEU A 219 1.97 -4.74 7.01
CA LEU A 219 2.96 -5.74 7.45
C LEU A 219 3.29 -5.64 8.94
N SER A 220 3.29 -4.43 9.51
CA SER A 220 3.53 -4.21 10.95
C SER A 220 2.51 -4.96 11.81
N SER A 221 1.24 -5.00 11.38
CA SER A 221 0.13 -5.61 12.12
C SER A 221 0.09 -7.13 12.09
N ILE A 222 0.83 -7.77 11.19
CA ILE A 222 0.77 -9.23 10.98
C ILE A 222 2.15 -9.91 11.03
N GLY A 223 3.18 -9.16 11.43
CA GLY A 223 4.53 -9.67 11.65
C GLY A 223 5.32 -9.90 10.37
N GLY A 224 5.01 -9.17 9.29
CA GLY A 224 5.85 -9.11 8.09
C GLY A 224 7.03 -8.17 8.27
N GLN A 225 7.92 -8.14 7.29
CA GLN A 225 9.08 -7.26 7.29
C GLN A 225 9.12 -6.46 5.99
N ILE A 226 9.46 -5.17 6.12
CA ILE A 226 9.73 -4.30 4.99
C ILE A 226 10.87 -3.35 5.37
N GLU A 227 11.78 -3.12 4.43
CA GLU A 227 12.73 -2.02 4.46
C GLU A 227 12.45 -1.09 3.27
N GLY A 228 12.56 0.21 3.51
CA GLY A 228 12.42 1.28 2.53
C GLY A 228 13.65 2.19 2.52
N ARG A 229 14.10 2.62 1.34
CA ARG A 229 15.11 3.69 1.18
C ARG A 229 14.55 4.75 0.23
N LEU A 230 14.40 5.98 0.72
CA LEU A 230 13.90 7.10 -0.07
C LEU A 230 14.94 7.50 -1.12
N ILE A 231 14.48 7.83 -2.33
CA ILE A 231 15.33 8.23 -3.46
C ILE A 231 15.19 9.74 -3.68
N PHE A 232 16.29 10.46 -3.53
CA PHE A 232 16.40 11.89 -3.81
C PHE A 232 17.45 12.12 -4.92
N ASP A 233 17.10 11.72 -6.14
CA ASP A 233 18.00 11.66 -7.29
C ASP A 233 18.16 12.99 -8.05
N THR A 234 17.31 13.98 -7.78
CA THR A 234 17.44 15.35 -8.30
C THR A 234 17.82 16.35 -7.21
N ASP A 235 18.42 17.48 -7.60
CA ASP A 235 18.82 18.51 -6.63
C ASP A 235 17.62 19.16 -5.92
N GLN A 236 16.49 19.29 -6.61
CA GLN A 236 15.21 19.73 -6.03
C GLN A 236 14.73 18.77 -4.94
N LEU A 237 14.79 17.46 -5.20
CA LEU A 237 14.40 16.44 -4.23
C LEU A 237 15.36 16.40 -3.03
N LYS A 238 16.67 16.63 -3.25
CA LYS A 238 17.65 16.74 -2.15
C LYS A 238 17.41 17.96 -1.26
N GLU A 239 17.00 19.11 -1.83
CA GLU A 239 16.58 20.26 -1.02
C GLU A 239 15.30 19.96 -0.23
N ARG A 240 14.32 19.30 -0.86
CA ARG A 240 13.09 18.87 -0.18
C ARG A 240 13.38 17.93 0.98
N ALA A 241 14.33 17.01 0.84
CA ALA A 241 14.79 16.14 1.92
C ALA A 241 15.29 16.94 3.14
N LYS A 242 16.09 18.00 2.91
CA LYS A 242 16.59 18.87 3.99
C LYS A 242 15.46 19.60 4.72
N ASN A 243 14.47 20.11 3.98
CA ASN A 243 13.30 20.79 4.55
C ASN A 243 12.44 19.86 5.42
N LEU A 244 12.45 18.56 5.11
CA LEU A 244 11.77 17.50 5.88
C LEU A 244 12.63 16.91 7.00
N ASN A 245 13.79 17.49 7.30
CA ASN A 245 14.77 17.00 8.28
C ASN A 245 15.28 15.58 7.99
N ILE A 246 15.31 15.18 6.72
CA ILE A 246 15.92 13.93 6.28
C ILE A 246 17.40 14.22 6.01
N THR A 247 18.25 13.91 6.98
CA THR A 247 19.68 14.25 6.96
C THR A 247 20.56 13.17 6.35
N ASP A 248 20.09 11.92 6.33
CA ASP A 248 20.77 10.78 5.74
C ASP A 248 19.93 10.21 4.58
N PRO A 249 20.29 10.49 3.32
CA PRO A 249 19.57 9.98 2.15
C PRO A 249 19.73 8.47 1.98
N GLU A 250 20.76 7.86 2.59
CA GLU A 250 20.98 6.41 2.55
C GLU A 250 20.30 5.67 3.71
N LYS A 251 19.53 6.41 4.53
CA LYS A 251 18.80 5.83 5.65
C LYS A 251 17.83 4.75 5.14
N ILE A 252 17.96 3.58 5.72
CA ILE A 252 17.00 2.50 5.58
C ILE A 252 15.97 2.62 6.69
N TYR A 253 14.72 2.78 6.29
CA TYR A 253 13.54 2.80 7.14
C TYR A 253 13.02 1.37 7.26
N THR A 254 12.99 0.83 8.46
CA THR A 254 12.37 -0.46 8.74
C THR A 254 10.86 -0.32 8.86
N VAL A 255 10.14 -1.44 8.93
CA VAL A 255 8.70 -1.47 9.25
C VAL A 255 8.38 -0.64 10.51
N LYS A 256 9.24 -0.67 11.52
CA LYS A 256 9.08 0.08 12.79
C LYS A 256 9.34 1.57 12.63
N ASP A 257 10.12 1.99 11.63
CA ASP A 257 10.31 3.41 11.30
C ASP A 257 9.13 3.98 10.53
N MET A 258 8.50 3.16 9.67
CA MET A 258 7.36 3.54 8.81
C MET A 258 6.01 3.48 9.52
N ALA A 259 5.80 2.48 10.39
CA ALA A 259 4.62 2.31 11.22
C ALA A 259 5.06 1.96 12.65
N ARG A 260 5.15 2.99 13.50
CA ARG A 260 5.77 2.93 14.85
C ARG A 260 4.89 2.28 15.91
N SER A 261 3.58 2.23 15.69
CA SER A 261 2.61 1.63 16.60
C SER A 261 1.65 0.73 15.83
N GLU A 262 0.79 0.03 16.58
CA GLU A 262 -0.35 -0.70 16.01
C GLU A 262 -1.11 0.19 15.02
N SER A 263 -1.32 -0.35 13.83
CA SER A 263 -2.06 0.31 12.76
C SER A 263 -3.15 -0.60 12.24
N VAL A 264 -4.18 -0.01 11.67
CA VAL A 264 -5.15 -0.73 10.86
C VAL A 264 -4.81 -0.48 9.39
N PHE A 265 -4.91 -1.52 8.58
CA PHE A 265 -4.94 -1.41 7.12
C PHE A 265 -6.26 -1.95 6.59
N ILE A 266 -6.85 -1.25 5.64
CA ILE A 266 -8.14 -1.57 5.05
C ILE A 266 -8.01 -1.45 3.54
N ALA A 267 -8.49 -2.47 2.82
CA ALA A 267 -8.59 -2.42 1.37
C ALA A 267 -9.97 -2.89 0.92
N THR A 268 -10.54 -2.24 -0.10
CA THR A 268 -11.76 -2.68 -0.78
C THR A 268 -11.50 -2.82 -2.28
N GLY A 269 -11.83 -3.97 -2.86
CA GLY A 269 -11.58 -4.23 -4.27
C GLY A 269 -12.47 -3.41 -5.19
N VAL A 270 -11.87 -2.77 -6.20
CA VAL A 270 -12.58 -2.14 -7.32
C VAL A 270 -12.80 -3.18 -8.40
N THR A 271 -11.71 -3.75 -8.92
CA THR A 271 -11.74 -4.87 -9.87
C THR A 271 -11.27 -6.14 -9.17
N ASN A 272 -11.63 -7.32 -9.69
CA ASN A 272 -11.19 -8.58 -9.06
C ASN A 272 -9.65 -8.65 -9.01
N GLY A 273 -9.10 -8.92 -7.84
CA GLY A 273 -7.66 -9.11 -7.63
C GLY A 273 -7.35 -10.34 -6.79
N GLU A 274 -6.08 -10.72 -6.73
CA GLU A 274 -5.63 -11.82 -5.87
C GLU A 274 -5.78 -11.53 -4.37
N PHE A 275 -5.75 -10.23 -4.01
CA PHE A 275 -5.79 -9.79 -2.62
C PHE A 275 -7.21 -9.60 -2.10
N VAL A 276 -8.06 -8.93 -2.89
CA VAL A 276 -9.46 -8.64 -2.56
C VAL A 276 -10.31 -8.71 -3.82
N ASP A 277 -11.51 -9.27 -3.69
CA ASP A 277 -12.48 -9.37 -4.78
C ASP A 277 -13.06 -7.99 -5.13
N GLY A 278 -13.33 -7.76 -6.41
CA GLY A 278 -13.85 -6.48 -6.90
C GLY A 278 -15.33 -6.27 -6.61
N VAL A 279 -15.82 -5.09 -6.97
CA VAL A 279 -17.24 -4.74 -6.92
C VAL A 279 -18.02 -5.61 -7.91
N LYS A 280 -19.20 -6.10 -7.50
CA LYS A 280 -20.10 -6.88 -8.37
C LYS A 280 -21.51 -6.31 -8.30
N PHE A 281 -22.08 -6.03 -9.47
CA PHE A 281 -23.49 -5.68 -9.62
C PHE A 281 -24.31 -6.90 -10.07
N GLY A 282 -25.43 -7.14 -9.41
CA GLY A 282 -26.50 -8.04 -9.84
C GLY A 282 -27.80 -7.26 -10.08
N GLN A 283 -28.90 -7.95 -10.40
CA GLN A 283 -30.18 -7.30 -10.77
C GLN A 283 -30.67 -6.25 -9.76
N ASP A 284 -30.56 -6.51 -8.45
CA ASP A 284 -30.98 -5.57 -7.39
C ASP A 284 -29.95 -5.45 -6.26
N ILE A 285 -28.70 -5.86 -6.52
CA ILE A 285 -27.68 -6.00 -5.48
C ILE A 285 -26.35 -5.42 -5.92
N CYS A 286 -25.68 -4.75 -4.99
CA CYS A 286 -24.30 -4.33 -5.12
C CYS A 286 -23.48 -5.03 -4.03
N LEU A 287 -22.42 -5.74 -4.43
CA LEU A 287 -21.50 -6.42 -3.53
C LEU A 287 -20.15 -5.70 -3.53
N THR A 288 -19.65 -5.37 -2.34
CA THR A 288 -18.27 -4.97 -2.09
C THR A 288 -17.59 -6.03 -1.23
N ASN A 289 -16.30 -6.24 -1.45
CA ASN A 289 -15.48 -7.11 -0.61
C ASN A 289 -14.34 -6.26 -0.06
N SER A 290 -14.20 -6.27 1.26
CA SER A 290 -13.19 -5.52 1.99
C SER A 290 -12.36 -6.45 2.85
N LEU A 291 -11.13 -6.05 3.10
CA LEU A 291 -10.21 -6.75 3.97
C LEU A 291 -9.68 -5.75 5.01
N ILE A 292 -9.76 -6.12 6.29
CA ILE A 292 -9.15 -5.39 7.40
C ILE A 292 -7.98 -6.21 7.93
N ILE A 293 -6.82 -5.57 8.07
CA ILE A 293 -5.67 -6.09 8.78
C ILE A 293 -5.51 -5.33 10.09
N LEU A 294 -5.56 -6.08 11.19
CA LEU A 294 -5.33 -5.62 12.56
C LEU A 294 -4.18 -6.45 13.17
N PRO A 295 -3.59 -6.00 14.30
CA PRO A 295 -2.63 -6.78 15.06
C PRO A 295 -3.07 -8.24 15.25
N GLY A 296 -2.36 -9.18 14.63
CA GLY A 296 -2.61 -10.62 14.74
C GLY A 296 -3.88 -11.16 14.06
N LYS A 297 -4.63 -10.34 13.31
CA LYS A 297 -5.94 -10.72 12.75
C LYS A 297 -6.16 -10.13 11.36
N VAL A 298 -6.69 -10.96 10.46
CA VAL A 298 -7.17 -10.54 9.13
C VAL A 298 -8.66 -10.85 9.06
N ILE A 299 -9.46 -9.86 8.66
CA ILE A 299 -10.92 -9.93 8.60
C ILE A 299 -11.35 -9.68 7.18
N LYS A 300 -12.17 -10.56 6.62
CA LYS A 300 -12.82 -10.36 5.32
C LYS A 300 -14.28 -9.98 5.56
N ILE A 301 -14.71 -8.89 4.92
CA ILE A 301 -16.07 -8.37 5.00
C ILE A 301 -16.64 -8.38 3.59
N GLN A 302 -17.85 -8.91 3.45
CA GLN A 302 -18.64 -8.78 2.24
C GLN A 302 -19.89 -7.98 2.58
N THR A 303 -20.05 -6.82 1.95
CA THR A 303 -21.22 -5.98 2.15
C THR A 303 -22.14 -6.15 0.95
N LYS A 304 -23.42 -6.39 1.22
CA LYS A 304 -24.47 -6.49 0.22
C LYS A 304 -25.45 -5.34 0.42
N SER A 305 -25.44 -4.40 -0.51
CA SER A 305 -26.41 -3.31 -0.58
C SER A 305 -27.52 -3.67 -1.57
N ILE A 306 -28.77 -3.36 -1.20
CA ILE A 306 -29.92 -3.49 -2.09
C ILE A 306 -30.05 -2.15 -2.82
N SER A 307 -30.11 -2.18 -4.16
CA SER A 307 -30.23 -0.99 -5.00
C SER A 307 -31.65 -0.42 -5.01
#